data_AF-A0A845E5Q1-F1
#
_entry.id   AF-A0A845E5Q1-F1
#
_cell.length_a   1.000
_cell.length_b   1.000
_cell.length_c   1.000
_cell.angle_alpha   90.00
_cell.angle_beta   90.00
_cell.angle_gamma   90.00
#
_symmetry.space_group_name_H-M   'P 1'
#
loop_
_entity.id
_entity.type
_entity.pdbx_description
1 polymer ?
#
loop_
_entity_poly.entity_id
_entity_poly.type
_entity_poly.pdbx_seq_one_letter_code
_entity_poly.pdbx_strand_id
1 'polypeptide(L)'
;MTNLILLVLLLAWGFLLYFGTHFVEQEGPYIGENLSILMVYVIWGLGYFLQLKQPTIKRAVAVLLLSLGMQVLLFYSLYYVITFFEWIFE
;
A
#
# COMPACT_ATOMS: atom_id res chain seq x y z
N MET A 1 -2.16 19.25 -11.02
CA MET A 1 -1.29 18.07 -11.24
C MET A 1 -0.93 17.35 -9.94
N THR A 2 -0.29 17.99 -8.95
CA THR A 2 0.18 17.31 -7.73
C THR A 2 -0.91 16.59 -6.92
N ASN A 3 -2.13 17.14 -6.85
CA ASN A 3 -3.25 16.51 -6.14
C ASN A 3 -3.73 15.22 -6.82
N LEU A 4 -3.71 15.20 -8.16
CA LEU A 4 -4.08 14.02 -8.95
C LEU A 4 -3.01 12.92 -8.80
N ILE A 5 -1.73 13.30 -8.80
CA ILE A 5 -0.62 12.38 -8.52
C ILE A 5 -0.75 11.79 -7.11
N LEU A 6 -1.01 12.62 -6.09
CA LEU A 6 -1.23 12.16 -4.73
C LEU A 6 -2.41 11.17 -4.65
N LEU A 7 -3.52 11.47 -5.34
CA LEU A 7 -4.69 10.59 -5.38
C LEU A 7 -4.32 9.22 -5.99
N VAL A 8 -3.65 9.19 -7.13
CA VAL A 8 -3.23 7.94 -7.78
C VAL A 8 -2.29 7.14 -6.88
N LEU A 9 -1.34 7.80 -6.20
CA LEU A 9 -0.42 7.13 -5.28
C LEU A 9 -1.13 6.56 -4.06
N LEU A 10 -2.11 7.27 -3.51
CA LEU A 10 -2.92 6.79 -2.39
C LEU A 10 -3.78 5.58 -2.78
N LEU A 11 -4.34 5.57 -4.00
CA LEU A 11 -5.08 4.42 -4.53
C LEU A 11 -4.16 3.21 -4.73
N ALA A 12 -2.97 3.41 -5.31
CA ALA A 12 -1.99 2.35 -5.50
C ALA A 12 -1.52 1.76 -4.16
N TRP A 13 -1.28 2.63 -3.17
CA TRP A 13 -0.92 2.19 -1.82
C TRP A 13 -2.05 1.41 -1.14
N GLY A 14 -3.30 1.88 -1.25
CA GLY A 14 -4.47 1.15 -0.75
C GLY A 14 -4.65 -0.22 -1.39
N PHE A 15 -4.42 -0.34 -2.69
CA PHE A 15 -4.45 -1.62 -3.39
C PHE A 15 -3.39 -2.58 -2.85
N LEU A 16 -2.14 -2.14 -2.65
CA LEU A 16 -1.08 -3.00 -2.12
C LEU A 16 -1.37 -3.47 -0.69
N LEU A 17 -1.93 -2.59 0.13
CA LEU A 17 -2.35 -2.94 1.49
C LEU A 17 -3.47 -3.99 1.48
N TYR A 18 -4.48 -3.82 0.62
CA TYR A 18 -5.56 -4.82 0.42
C TYR A 18 -5.02 -6.15 -0.13
N PHE A 19 -4.11 -6.11 -1.09
CA PHE A 19 -3.47 -7.31 -1.60
C PHE A 19 -2.69 -8.04 -0.50
N GLY A 20 -2.02 -7.30 0.38
CA GLY A 20 -1.32 -7.84 1.55
C GLY A 20 -2.21 -8.64 2.50
N THR A 21 -3.48 -8.26 2.66
CA THR A 21 -4.41 -8.97 3.57
C THR A 21 -4.83 -10.35 3.06
N HIS A 22 -4.54 -10.69 1.80
CA HIS A 22 -4.77 -12.04 1.26
C HIS A 22 -3.72 -13.05 1.74
N PHE A 23 -2.57 -12.59 2.21
CA PHE A 23 -1.49 -13.44 2.72
C PHE A 23 -1.59 -13.70 4.22
N VAL A 24 -2.64 -13.19 4.88
CA VAL A 24 -2.88 -13.36 6.33
C VAL A 24 -4.19 -14.12 6.50
N GLU A 25 -4.19 -15.16 7.33
CA GLU A 25 -5.41 -15.88 7.68
C GLU A 25 -6.40 -14.95 8.38
N GLN A 26 -7.65 -14.94 7.89
CA GLN A 26 -8.71 -14.09 8.42
C GLN A 26 -9.62 -14.92 9.31
N GLU A 27 -9.87 -14.47 10.54
CA GLU A 27 -10.70 -15.19 11.53
C GLU A 27 -12.18 -15.36 11.10
N GLY A 28 -12.63 -14.65 10.05
CA GLY A 28 -14.01 -14.70 9.58
C GLY A 28 -14.20 -14.21 8.15
N PRO A 29 -15.28 -14.64 7.47
CA PRO A 29 -15.46 -14.50 6.02
C PRO A 29 -15.56 -13.05 5.52
N TYR A 30 -15.89 -12.09 6.39
CA TYR A 30 -16.09 -10.67 6.02
C TYR A 30 -15.05 -9.73 6.64
N ILE A 31 -14.08 -10.25 7.41
CA ILE A 31 -13.12 -9.42 8.13
C ILE A 31 -12.20 -8.69 7.14
N GLY A 32 -11.74 -9.38 6.10
CA GLY A 32 -10.94 -8.78 5.04
C GLY A 32 -11.67 -7.67 4.30
N GLU A 33 -12.91 -7.92 3.88
CA GLU A 33 -13.74 -6.92 3.18
C GLU A 33 -13.99 -5.67 4.05
N ASN A 34 -14.31 -5.86 5.33
CA ASN A 34 -14.51 -4.75 6.27
C ASN A 34 -13.23 -3.95 6.50
N LEU A 35 -12.08 -4.61 6.62
CA LEU A 35 -10.76 -3.97 6.68
C LEU A 35 -10.46 -3.16 5.42
N SER A 36 -10.85 -3.69 4.26
CA SER A 36 -10.65 -3.04 2.95
C SER A 36 -11.45 -1.75 2.85
N ILE A 37 -12.73 -1.81 3.22
CA ILE A 37 -13.62 -0.64 3.24
C ILE A 37 -13.10 0.41 4.22
N LEU A 38 -12.68 -0.01 5.43
CA LEU A 38 -12.09 0.89 6.41
C LEU A 38 -10.82 1.57 5.87
N MET A 39 -9.94 0.81 5.21
CA MET A 39 -8.73 1.35 4.58
C MET A 39 -9.05 2.41 3.53
N VAL A 40 -10.05 2.17 2.67
CA VAL A 40 -10.48 3.14 1.67
C VAL A 40 -10.88 4.46 2.33
N TYR A 41 -11.68 4.42 3.40
CA TYR A 41 -12.07 5.63 4.13
C TYR A 41 -10.90 6.35 4.79
N VAL A 42 -9.96 5.61 5.39
CA VAL A 42 -8.76 6.19 6.03
C VAL A 42 -7.87 6.88 4.99
N ILE A 43 -7.63 6.21 3.86
CA ILE A 43 -6.81 6.74 2.75
C ILE A 43 -7.47 7.97 2.15
N TRP A 44 -8.80 7.94 1.99
CA TRP A 44 -9.55 9.07 1.46
C TRP A 44 -9.53 10.28 2.40
N GLY A 45 -9.72 10.07 3.71
CA GLY A 45 -9.63 11.11 4.72
C GLY A 45 -8.22 11.73 4.81
N LEU A 46 -7.17 10.91 4.78
CA LEU A 46 -5.79 11.38 4.72
C LEU A 46 -5.51 12.18 3.44
N GLY A 47 -6.01 11.71 2.30
CA GLY A 47 -5.90 12.41 1.02
C GLY A 47 -6.55 13.79 1.06
N TYR A 48 -7.78 13.89 1.59
CA TYR A 48 -8.48 15.15 1.75
C TYR A 48 -7.73 16.11 2.69
N PHE A 49 -7.28 15.60 3.85
CA PHE A 49 -6.51 16.41 4.81
C PHE A 49 -5.21 16.95 4.21
N LEU A 50 -4.48 16.12 3.46
CA LEU A 50 -3.25 16.54 2.77
C LEU A 50 -3.53 17.57 1.68
N GLN A 51 -4.63 17.42 0.93
CA GLN A 51 -5.02 18.37 -0.12
C GLN A 51 -5.29 19.80 0.40
N LEU A 52 -5.75 19.93 1.65
CA LEU A 52 -5.94 21.23 2.30
C LEU A 52 -4.61 21.94 2.62
N LYS A 53 -3.47 21.23 2.61
CA LYS A 53 -2.14 21.77 2.91
C LYS A 53 -1.17 21.62 1.74
N GLN A 54 -1.28 22.52 0.75
CA GLN A 54 -0.45 22.61 -0.47
C GLN A 54 1.07 22.32 -0.30
N PRO A 55 1.81 22.90 0.67
CA PRO A 55 3.23 22.58 0.85
C PRO A 55 3.47 21.17 1.42
N THR A 56 2.53 20.64 2.21
CA THR A 56 2.58 19.28 2.76
C THR A 56 2.38 18.23 1.67
N ILE A 57 1.58 18.52 0.65
CA ILE A 57 1.32 17.61 -0.50
C ILE A 57 2.61 17.23 -1.21
N LYS A 58 3.49 18.20 -1.52
CA LYS A 58 4.74 17.92 -2.25
C LYS A 58 5.64 16.96 -1.46
N ARG A 59 5.72 17.13 -0.14
CA ARG A 59 6.48 16.25 0.75
C ARG A 59 5.83 14.88 0.87
N ALA A 60 4.50 14.84 1.02
CA ALA A 60 3.73 13.60 1.11
C ALA A 60 3.88 12.74 -0.16
N VAL A 61 3.83 13.35 -1.35
CA VAL A 61 4.06 12.66 -2.63
C VAL A 61 5.46 12.05 -2.69
N ALA A 62 6.50 12.78 -2.26
CA ALA A 62 7.87 12.27 -2.25
C ALA A 62 8.04 11.07 -1.30
N VAL A 63 7.44 11.14 -0.11
CA VAL A 63 7.45 10.03 0.87
C VAL A 63 6.66 8.82 0.34
N LEU A 64 5.49 9.03 -0.26
CA LEU A 64 4.68 7.95 -0.84
C LEU A 64 5.42 7.21 -1.96
N LEU A 65 6.08 7.95 -2.86
CA LEU A 65 6.89 7.34 -3.93
C LEU A 65 8.05 6.49 -3.37
N LEU A 66 8.76 7.01 -2.35
CA LEU A 66 9.82 6.25 -1.68
C LEU A 66 9.27 4.99 -0.98
N SER A 67 8.15 5.12 -0.27
CA SER A 67 7.51 4.01 0.43
C SER A 67 7.07 2.89 -0.54
N LEU A 68 6.42 3.26 -1.64
CA LEU A 68 6.02 2.31 -2.69
C LEU A 68 7.24 1.62 -3.33
N GLY A 69 8.30 2.38 -3.62
CA GLY A 69 9.55 1.81 -4.13
C GLY A 69 10.17 0.79 -3.17
N MET A 70 10.19 1.10 -1.86
CA MET A 70 10.68 0.17 -0.83
C MET A 70 9.80 -1.08 -0.71
N GLN A 71 8.47 -0.96 -0.82
CA GLN A 71 7.57 -2.11 -0.82
C GLN A 71 7.81 -3.03 -2.01
N VAL A 72 8.01 -2.48 -3.21
CA VAL A 72 8.32 -3.28 -4.41
C VAL A 72 9.65 -4.02 -4.23
N LEU A 73 10.68 -3.34 -3.74
CA LEU A 73 11.98 -3.96 -3.45
C LEU A 73 11.87 -5.07 -2.42
N LEU A 74 11.10 -4.85 -1.35
CA LEU A 74 10.84 -5.85 -0.33
C LEU A 74 10.12 -7.08 -0.93
N PHE A 75 9.08 -6.85 -1.72
CA PHE A 75 8.32 -7.93 -2.36
C PHE A 75 9.20 -8.77 -3.30
N TYR A 76 10.02 -8.09 -4.13
CA TYR A 76 10.99 -8.75 -5.01
C TYR A 76 12.03 -9.55 -4.23
N SER A 77 12.54 -8.99 -3.12
CA SER A 77 13.53 -9.66 -2.28
C SER A 77 12.95 -10.88 -1.58
N LEU A 78 11.73 -10.77 -1.04
CA LEU A 78 11.02 -11.90 -0.43
C LEU A 78 10.73 -13.00 -1.44
N TYR A 79 10.30 -12.65 -2.65
CA TYR A 79 10.11 -13.61 -3.73
C TYR A 79 11.40 -14.39 -4.01
N TYR A 80 12.53 -13.69 -4.22
CA TYR A 80 13.82 -14.33 -4.46
C TYR A 80 14.29 -15.22 -3.30
N VAL A 81 14.08 -14.78 -2.06
CA VAL A 81 14.42 -15.57 -0.87
C VAL A 81 13.57 -16.85 -0.85
N ILE A 82 12.26 -16.75 -1.04
CA ILE A 82 11.36 -17.90 -1.07
C ILE A 82 11.77 -18.88 -2.19
N THR A 83 11.97 -18.40 -3.42
CA THR A 83 12.36 -19.25 -4.56
C THR A 83 13.74 -19.90 -4.36
N PHE A 84 14.68 -19.20 -3.71
CA PHE A 84 15.98 -19.76 -3.37
C PHE A 84 15.87 -20.88 -2.32
N PHE A 85 15.02 -20.70 -1.31
CA PHE A 85 14.73 -21.75 -0.33
C PHE A 85 14.01 -22.94 -1.00
N GLU A 86 13.02 -22.71 -1.86
CA GLU A 86 12.38 -23.78 -2.65
C GLU A 86 13.41 -24.58 -3.45
N TRP A 87 14.32 -23.91 -4.18
CA TRP A 87 15.35 -24.59 -4.98
C TRP A 87 16.36 -25.43 -4.18
N ILE A 88 16.63 -25.09 -2.91
CA ILE A 88 17.54 -25.86 -2.06
C ILE A 88 16.85 -27.06 -1.40
N PHE A 89 15.57 -26.93 -1.08
CA PHE A 89 14.83 -27.88 -0.25
C PHE A 89 13.87 -28.79 -1.04
N GLU A 90 13.58 -28.49 -2.31
CA GLU A 90 13.01 -29.42 -3.31
C GLU A 90 14.09 -30.09 -4.17
#